data_AF-A0A2T0MYA9-F1
#
_entry.id   AF-A0A2T0MYA9-F1
#
_cell.length_a   1.000
_cell.length_b   1.000
_cell.length_c   1.000
_cell.angle_alpha   90.00
_cell.angle_beta   90.00
_cell.angle_gamma   90.00
#
_symmetry.space_group_name_H-M   'P 1'
#
loop_
_entity.id
_entity.type
_entity.pdbx_description
1 polymer ?
#
loop_
_entity_poly.entity_id
_entity_poly.type
_entity_poly.pdbx_seq_one_letter_code
_entity_poly.pdbx_strand_id
1 'polypeptide(L)'
;MSLDVGHLPLVGGHPALDLVNTLERGSPLDGGPPHDSLSDASALLRWAARAGLISDAEHDRAGRAWRDDPASARAGLAAVRDIREGLHVVVLATIRPAGGGPDGDASGPAEGDPVAAGAALVALHERWAGAAARAALVLDRGDPPRVRLTYGTIPTMLIPDRAAEAALDVLRTADLTRVRRCPTHEGGCGWLFLDQSRNGSRRWCRMADCGNTAKARRLTERRRAARDDTP
;
A
#
# COMPACT_ATOMS: atom_id res chain seq x y z
N MET A 1 -8.55 3.70 17.81
CA MET A 1 -7.46 4.69 17.95
C MET A 1 -6.91 4.91 16.56
N SER A 2 -7.40 5.95 15.88
CA SER A 2 -6.97 6.31 14.52
C SER A 2 -5.46 6.50 14.52
N LEU A 3 -4.76 5.78 13.64
CA LEU A 3 -3.31 5.83 13.55
C LEU A 3 -2.92 7.06 12.74
N ASP A 4 -2.32 8.04 13.41
CA ASP A 4 -1.56 9.07 12.73
C ASP A 4 -0.54 8.42 11.78
N VAL A 5 -0.33 9.05 10.63
CA VAL A 5 0.52 8.52 9.56
C VAL A 5 1.97 8.27 10.00
N GLY A 6 2.43 8.96 11.07
CA GLY A 6 3.71 8.73 11.72
C GLY A 6 3.83 7.39 12.44
N HIS A 7 2.70 6.81 12.86
CA HIS A 7 2.62 5.56 13.61
C HIS A 7 2.08 4.40 12.77
N LEU A 8 1.63 4.66 11.54
CA LEU A 8 1.09 3.64 10.65
C LEU A 8 2.17 2.57 10.32
N PRO A 9 1.98 1.29 10.62
CA PRO A 9 2.95 0.25 10.27
C PRO A 9 3.22 0.16 8.76
N LEU A 10 4.49 0.09 8.36
CA LEU A 10 4.91 -0.21 6.98
C LEU A 10 5.12 -1.72 6.87
N VAL A 11 4.12 -2.42 6.34
CA VAL A 11 4.02 -3.88 6.37
C VAL A 11 3.84 -4.50 4.99
N GLY A 12 3.64 -3.64 3.99
CA GLY A 12 3.39 -4.01 2.60
C GLY A 12 4.57 -4.73 1.98
N GLY A 13 5.79 -4.46 2.45
CA GLY A 13 7.02 -5.02 1.88
C GLY A 13 7.47 -4.31 0.60
N HIS A 14 6.78 -3.24 0.22
CA HIS A 14 7.10 -2.33 -0.88
C HIS A 14 6.39 -0.97 -0.64
N PRO A 15 7.05 0.19 -0.84
CA PRO A 15 6.46 1.51 -0.56
C PRO A 15 5.10 1.75 -1.24
N ALA A 16 4.89 1.22 -2.44
CA ALA A 16 3.62 1.33 -3.14
C ALA A 16 2.47 0.54 -2.47
N LEU A 17 2.76 -0.61 -1.86
CA LEU A 17 1.76 -1.34 -1.07
C LEU A 17 1.51 -0.66 0.28
N ASP A 18 2.56 -0.08 0.87
CA ASP A 18 2.41 0.75 2.05
C ASP A 18 1.60 2.03 1.78
N LEU A 19 1.67 2.58 0.56
CA LEU A 19 0.78 3.65 0.11
C LEU A 19 -0.68 3.21 0.11
N VAL A 20 -0.97 2.04 -0.48
CA VAL A 20 -2.32 1.44 -0.47
C VAL A 20 -2.87 1.30 0.95
N ASN A 21 -2.01 0.90 1.89
CA ASN A 21 -2.37 0.69 3.29
C ASN A 21 -2.55 1.98 4.10
N THR A 22 -2.32 3.17 3.52
CA THR A 22 -2.65 4.46 4.17
C THR A 22 -4.14 4.75 4.26
N LEU A 23 -4.97 4.00 3.53
CA LEU A 23 -6.42 3.99 3.72
C LEU A 23 -6.82 2.69 4.39
N GLU A 24 -7.53 2.79 5.51
CA GLU A 24 -8.16 1.63 6.12
C GLU A 24 -9.25 1.08 5.20
N ARG A 25 -9.27 -0.25 4.98
CA ARG A 25 -10.23 -0.93 4.10
C ARG A 25 -10.82 -2.21 4.71
N GLY A 26 -10.52 -2.47 5.98
CA GLY A 26 -11.18 -3.51 6.77
C GLY A 26 -12.35 -2.93 7.57
N SER A 27 -13.00 -3.73 8.40
CA SER A 27 -13.94 -3.22 9.40
C SER A 27 -13.16 -2.50 10.51
N PRO A 28 -13.35 -1.19 10.72
CA PRO A 28 -12.74 -0.51 11.85
C PRO A 28 -13.19 -1.16 13.16
N LEU A 29 -12.28 -1.31 14.12
CA LEU A 29 -12.59 -1.98 15.40
C LEU A 29 -13.71 -1.28 16.18
N ASP A 30 -13.92 0.00 15.94
CA ASP A 30 -14.94 0.86 16.56
C ASP A 30 -16.20 1.03 15.69
N GLY A 31 -16.28 0.40 14.51
CA GLY A 31 -17.41 0.52 13.59
C GLY A 31 -17.54 1.90 12.92
N GLY A 32 -16.53 2.77 13.04
CA GLY A 32 -16.49 4.08 12.40
C GLY A 32 -16.30 4.02 10.88
N PRO A 33 -16.29 5.17 10.18
CA PRO A 33 -15.88 5.23 8.78
C PRO A 33 -14.39 4.86 8.64
N PRO A 34 -13.97 4.31 7.49
CA PRO A 34 -12.56 3.98 7.27
C PRO A 34 -11.69 5.24 7.36
N HIS A 35 -10.60 5.15 8.11
CA HIS A 35 -9.69 6.29 8.29
C HIS A 35 -8.68 6.41 7.13
N ASP A 36 -8.61 7.60 6.53
CA ASP A 36 -7.56 7.97 5.57
C ASP A 36 -6.41 8.69 6.29
N SER A 37 -5.27 8.02 6.45
CA SER A 37 -4.09 8.59 7.11
C SER A 37 -3.40 9.67 6.28
N LEU A 38 -3.67 9.78 4.97
CA LEU A 38 -3.16 10.86 4.12
C LEU A 38 -4.14 12.04 4.13
N SER A 39 -4.52 12.56 5.29
CA SER A 39 -5.56 13.59 5.45
C SER A 39 -5.27 14.88 4.67
N ASP A 40 -4.00 15.28 4.61
CA ASP A 40 -3.53 16.53 4.01
C ASP A 40 -2.11 16.37 3.42
N ALA A 41 -1.61 17.43 2.77
CA ALA A 41 -0.30 17.44 2.13
C ALA A 41 0.86 17.28 3.14
N SER A 42 0.70 17.71 4.39
CA SER A 42 1.73 17.53 5.42
C SER A 42 1.79 16.08 5.87
N ALA A 43 0.65 15.39 5.99
CA ALA A 43 0.59 13.97 6.24
C ALA A 43 1.27 13.17 5.12
N LEU A 44 1.04 13.56 3.85
CA LEU A 44 1.72 12.97 2.71
C LEU A 44 3.24 13.16 2.74
N LEU A 45 3.73 14.36 3.05
CA LEU A 45 5.17 14.62 3.21
C LEU A 45 5.81 13.71 4.27
N ARG A 46 5.19 13.65 5.47
CA ARG A 46 5.67 12.81 6.57
C ARG A 46 5.68 11.32 6.19
N TRP A 47 4.62 10.86 5.53
CA TRP A 47 4.53 9.49 5.07
C TRP A 47 5.60 9.15 4.03
N ALA A 48 5.77 9.99 3.01
CA ALA A 48 6.69 9.74 1.91
C ALA A 48 8.14 9.61 2.39
N ALA A 49 8.56 10.45 3.34
CA ALA A 49 9.88 10.33 3.96
C ALA A 49 10.02 9.01 4.75
N ARG A 50 9.03 8.70 5.61
CA ARG A 50 9.05 7.49 6.44
C ARG A 50 9.02 6.19 5.63
N ALA A 51 8.30 6.18 4.51
CA ALA A 51 8.24 5.07 3.58
C ALA A 51 9.51 4.93 2.70
N GLY A 52 10.47 5.84 2.84
CA GLY A 52 11.71 5.86 2.04
C GLY A 52 11.48 6.25 0.58
N LEU A 53 10.34 6.86 0.26
CA LEU A 53 10.01 7.30 -1.10
C LEU A 53 10.82 8.54 -1.50
N ILE A 54 11.15 9.38 -0.51
CA ILE A 54 11.98 10.57 -0.63
C ILE A 54 12.99 10.64 0.51
N SER A 55 14.13 11.31 0.30
CA SER A 55 15.12 11.61 1.35
C SER A 55 14.71 12.80 2.21
N ASP A 56 15.40 13.01 3.35
CA ASP A 56 15.16 14.18 4.22
C ASP A 56 15.40 15.51 3.49
N ALA A 57 16.45 15.58 2.65
CA ALA A 57 16.73 16.76 1.85
C ALA A 57 15.66 17.02 0.78
N GLU A 58 15.08 15.95 0.23
CA GLU A 58 13.95 16.01 -0.70
C GLU A 58 12.65 16.43 0.02
N HIS A 59 12.40 15.91 1.22
CA HIS A 59 11.30 16.30 2.08
C HIS A 59 11.30 17.81 2.35
N ASP A 60 12.44 18.37 2.76
CA ASP A 60 12.55 19.81 3.04
C ASP A 60 12.34 20.67 1.80
N ARG A 61 12.83 20.21 0.64
CA ARG A 61 12.67 20.92 -0.65
C ARG A 61 11.22 20.90 -1.11
N ALA A 62 10.56 19.75 -1.07
CA ALA A 62 9.15 19.60 -1.42
C ALA A 62 8.27 20.38 -0.44
N GLY A 63 8.56 20.31 0.86
CA GLY A 63 7.84 21.03 1.90
C GLY A 63 7.93 22.55 1.76
N ARG A 64 9.09 23.11 1.37
CA ARG A 64 9.20 24.53 1.01
C ARG A 64 8.35 24.86 -0.23
N ALA A 65 8.53 24.11 -1.31
CA ALA A 65 7.80 24.35 -2.55
C ALA A 65 6.27 24.28 -2.38
N TRP A 66 5.76 23.36 -1.55
CA TRP A 66 4.33 23.25 -1.26
C TRP A 66 3.78 24.32 -0.31
N ARG A 67 4.63 24.92 0.53
CA ARG A 67 4.24 26.12 1.29
C ARG A 67 4.12 27.33 0.38
N ASP A 68 5.02 27.45 -0.60
CA ASP A 68 5.02 28.55 -1.58
C ASP A 68 3.90 28.37 -2.63
N ASP A 69 3.52 27.13 -2.94
CA ASP A 69 2.40 26.80 -3.83
C ASP A 69 1.44 25.75 -3.22
N PRO A 70 0.46 26.19 -2.41
CA PRO A 70 -0.53 25.30 -1.80
C PRO A 70 -1.49 24.65 -2.81
N ALA A 71 -1.62 25.19 -4.03
CA ALA A 71 -2.46 24.58 -5.06
C ALA A 71 -1.79 23.32 -5.60
N SER A 72 -0.48 23.40 -5.89
CA SER A 72 0.32 22.22 -6.24
C SER A 72 0.35 21.18 -5.13
N ALA A 73 0.40 21.58 -3.86
CA ALA A 73 0.34 20.65 -2.73
C ALA A 73 -0.96 19.83 -2.72
N ARG A 74 -2.11 20.49 -2.92
CA ARG A 74 -3.42 19.83 -3.01
C ARG A 74 -3.51 18.92 -4.23
N ALA A 75 -3.02 19.38 -5.39
CA ALA A 75 -3.00 18.59 -6.61
C ALA A 75 -2.09 17.35 -6.48
N GLY A 76 -0.93 17.49 -5.84
CA GLY A 76 -0.02 16.39 -5.54
C GLY A 76 -0.65 15.34 -4.62
N LEU A 77 -1.33 15.78 -3.56
CA LEU A 77 -2.08 14.87 -2.69
C LEU A 77 -3.18 14.12 -3.44
N ALA A 78 -3.97 14.82 -4.25
CA ALA A 78 -5.01 14.19 -5.08
C ALA A 78 -4.41 13.15 -6.02
N ALA A 79 -3.32 13.47 -6.72
CA ALA A 79 -2.64 12.54 -7.62
C ALA A 79 -2.12 11.29 -6.90
N VAL A 80 -1.55 11.43 -5.70
CA VAL A 80 -1.09 10.29 -4.90
C VAL A 80 -2.26 9.42 -4.43
N ARG A 81 -3.38 10.03 -4.02
CA ARG A 81 -4.60 9.29 -3.67
C ARG A 81 -5.16 8.54 -4.88
N ASP A 82 -5.17 9.15 -6.07
CA ASP A 82 -5.60 8.45 -7.30
C ASP A 82 -4.71 7.24 -7.60
N ILE A 83 -3.38 7.38 -7.48
CA ILE A 83 -2.43 6.27 -7.63
C ILE A 83 -2.71 5.18 -6.59
N ARG A 84 -2.95 5.57 -5.34
CA ARG A 84 -3.29 4.65 -4.24
C ARG A 84 -4.54 3.83 -4.55
N GLU A 85 -5.62 4.48 -4.98
CA GLU A 85 -6.88 3.81 -5.30
C GLU A 85 -6.73 2.90 -6.53
N GLY A 86 -6.10 3.41 -7.60
CA GLY A 86 -5.86 2.62 -8.82
C GLY A 86 -5.02 1.38 -8.54
N LEU A 87 -3.92 1.53 -7.79
CA LEU A 87 -3.07 0.39 -7.43
C LEU A 87 -3.80 -0.62 -6.56
N HIS A 88 -4.64 -0.17 -5.62
CA HIS A 88 -5.45 -1.07 -4.81
C HIS A 88 -6.37 -1.95 -5.66
N VAL A 89 -7.08 -1.34 -6.63
CA VAL A 89 -7.99 -2.06 -7.54
C VAL A 89 -7.22 -3.09 -8.37
N VAL A 90 -6.09 -2.71 -8.96
CA VAL A 90 -5.26 -3.61 -9.76
C VAL A 90 -4.76 -4.78 -8.93
N VAL A 91 -4.20 -4.53 -7.75
CA VAL A 91 -3.63 -5.59 -6.90
C VAL A 91 -4.71 -6.51 -6.34
N LEU A 92 -5.90 -6.01 -6.01
CA LEU A 92 -7.01 -6.88 -5.62
C LEU A 92 -7.41 -7.84 -6.74
N ALA A 93 -7.41 -7.39 -7.98
CA ALA A 93 -7.70 -8.24 -9.14
C ALA A 93 -6.61 -9.30 -9.42
N THR A 94 -5.43 -9.20 -8.80
CA THR A 94 -4.41 -10.26 -8.86
C THR A 94 -4.50 -11.25 -7.71
N ILE A 95 -5.18 -10.90 -6.61
CA ILE A 95 -5.33 -11.77 -5.45
C ILE A 95 -6.41 -12.79 -5.74
N ARG A 96 -6.02 -14.07 -5.70
CA ARG A 96 -6.96 -15.19 -5.69
C ARG A 96 -7.28 -15.59 -4.26
N PRO A 97 -8.56 -15.80 -3.91
CA PRO A 97 -8.92 -16.36 -2.62
C PRO A 97 -8.18 -17.67 -2.42
N ALA A 98 -7.56 -17.86 -1.26
CA ALA A 98 -7.07 -19.17 -0.89
C ALA A 98 -8.28 -20.11 -0.76
N GLY A 99 -8.38 -21.13 -1.62
CA GLY A 99 -9.33 -22.21 -1.44
C GLY A 99 -9.19 -22.76 -0.02
N GLY A 100 -10.31 -22.96 0.67
CA GLY A 100 -10.31 -23.38 2.07
C GLY A 100 -9.78 -24.80 2.26
N GLY A 101 -8.46 -24.98 2.33
CA GLY A 101 -7.83 -26.27 2.66
C GLY A 101 -6.36 -26.36 2.26
N PRO A 102 -5.59 -27.32 2.80
CA PRO A 102 -4.19 -27.57 2.41
C PRO A 102 -4.05 -27.94 0.92
N ASP A 103 -5.12 -28.46 0.31
CA ASP A 103 -5.22 -28.85 -1.10
C ASP A 103 -6.19 -27.93 -1.90
N GLY A 104 -6.53 -26.76 -1.35
CA GLY A 104 -7.48 -25.83 -1.96
C GLY A 104 -6.95 -25.30 -3.30
N ASP A 105 -7.66 -25.62 -4.39
CA ASP A 105 -7.30 -25.09 -5.70
C ASP A 105 -7.31 -23.55 -5.67
N ALA A 106 -6.38 -22.94 -6.42
CA ALA A 106 -6.38 -21.50 -6.66
C ALA A 106 -7.30 -21.14 -7.84
N SER A 107 -8.42 -21.86 -8.00
CA SER A 107 -9.33 -21.74 -9.16
C SER A 107 -10.48 -20.76 -8.93
N GLY A 108 -10.61 -20.17 -7.73
CA GLY A 108 -11.59 -19.13 -7.46
C GLY A 108 -11.35 -17.86 -8.28
N PRO A 109 -12.41 -17.09 -8.61
CA PRO A 109 -12.27 -15.79 -9.25
C PRO A 109 -11.48 -14.83 -8.36
N ALA A 110 -10.72 -13.92 -8.96
CA ALA A 110 -9.98 -12.91 -8.21
C ALA A 110 -10.92 -12.03 -7.36
N GLU A 111 -10.41 -11.42 -6.28
CA GLU A 111 -11.21 -10.57 -5.39
C GLU A 111 -11.69 -9.25 -6.05
N GLY A 112 -11.20 -8.88 -7.24
CA GLY A 112 -11.48 -7.61 -7.91
C GLY A 112 -12.23 -7.73 -9.24
N ASP A 113 -12.88 -6.63 -9.65
CA ASP A 113 -13.53 -6.51 -10.98
C ASP A 113 -12.47 -6.29 -12.07
N PRO A 114 -12.38 -7.19 -13.09
CA PRO A 114 -11.41 -7.05 -14.17
C PRO A 114 -11.60 -5.79 -15.03
N VAL A 115 -12.83 -5.28 -15.16
CA VAL A 115 -13.10 -4.06 -15.93
C VAL A 115 -12.57 -2.85 -15.18
N ALA A 116 -12.87 -2.74 -13.89
CA ALA A 116 -12.31 -1.70 -13.03
C ALA A 116 -10.77 -1.77 -12.98
N ALA A 117 -10.19 -2.97 -12.92
CA ALA A 117 -8.74 -3.15 -12.97
C ALA A 117 -8.13 -2.68 -14.30
N GLY A 118 -8.78 -2.95 -15.44
CA GLY A 118 -8.37 -2.43 -16.73
C GLY A 118 -8.35 -0.89 -16.78
N ALA A 119 -9.41 -0.24 -16.29
CA ALA A 119 -9.48 1.22 -16.21
C ALA A 119 -8.40 1.80 -15.27
N ALA A 120 -8.18 1.15 -14.12
CA ALA A 120 -7.14 1.55 -13.18
C ALA A 120 -5.72 1.41 -13.76
N LEU A 121 -5.45 0.36 -14.56
CA LEU A 121 -4.18 0.20 -15.26
C LEU A 121 -3.92 1.34 -16.25
N VAL A 122 -4.93 1.78 -16.99
CA VAL A 122 -4.83 2.94 -17.91
C VAL A 122 -4.48 4.20 -17.11
N ALA A 123 -5.21 4.48 -16.03
CA ALA A 123 -4.96 5.65 -15.20
C ALA A 123 -3.55 5.64 -14.56
N LEU A 124 -3.09 4.49 -14.06
CA LEU A 124 -1.73 4.34 -13.53
C LEU A 124 -0.67 4.53 -14.63
N HIS A 125 -0.91 4.01 -15.83
CA HIS A 125 -0.03 4.21 -16.96
C HIS A 125 0.10 5.69 -17.33
N GLU A 126 -1.00 6.43 -17.40
CA GLU A 126 -0.99 7.88 -17.68
C GLU A 126 -0.25 8.68 -16.61
N ARG A 127 -0.45 8.34 -15.32
CA ARG A 127 0.28 8.95 -14.20
C ARG A 127 1.79 8.71 -14.33
N TRP A 128 2.18 7.46 -14.61
CA TRP A 128 3.58 7.12 -14.84
C TRP A 128 4.15 7.80 -16.10
N ALA A 129 3.42 7.84 -17.20
CA ALA A 129 3.87 8.48 -18.45
C ALA A 129 4.14 9.97 -18.23
N GLY A 130 3.28 10.66 -17.48
CA GLY A 130 3.53 12.04 -17.06
C GLY A 130 4.78 12.18 -16.20
N ALA A 131 4.98 11.30 -15.22
CA ALA A 131 6.18 11.30 -14.37
C ALA A 131 7.45 11.01 -15.18
N ALA A 132 7.39 10.07 -16.14
CA ALA A 132 8.49 9.73 -17.04
C ALA A 132 8.86 10.90 -17.97
N ALA A 133 7.87 11.65 -18.45
CA ALA A 133 8.12 12.86 -19.25
C ALA A 133 8.85 13.96 -18.48
N ARG A 134 8.79 13.97 -17.13
CA ARG A 134 9.52 14.88 -16.24
C ARG A 134 10.81 14.26 -15.68
N ALA A 135 11.04 12.97 -15.87
CA ALA A 135 12.20 12.29 -15.35
C ALA A 135 13.48 12.75 -16.07
N ALA A 136 14.63 12.59 -15.41
CA ALA A 136 15.92 12.94 -15.98
C ALA A 136 16.91 11.77 -15.85
N LEU A 137 17.78 11.61 -16.84
CA LEU A 137 18.95 10.74 -16.71
C LEU A 137 20.03 11.47 -15.91
N VAL A 138 20.46 10.88 -14.81
CA VAL A 138 21.48 11.43 -13.91
C VAL A 138 22.68 10.48 -13.91
N LEU A 139 23.88 11.03 -14.12
CA LEU A 139 25.14 10.31 -13.96
C LEU A 139 25.55 10.34 -12.48
N ASP A 140 25.38 9.23 -11.79
CA ASP A 140 25.98 8.98 -10.50
C ASP A 140 27.48 8.71 -10.69
N ARG A 141 28.31 9.59 -10.12
CA ARG A 141 29.77 9.54 -10.22
C ARG A 141 30.42 8.76 -9.06
N GLY A 142 29.68 7.88 -8.41
CA GLY A 142 30.25 6.86 -7.52
C GLY A 142 31.22 5.92 -8.25
N ASP A 143 31.75 4.94 -7.51
CA ASP A 143 32.69 3.95 -8.05
C ASP A 143 32.07 2.53 -7.98
N PRO A 144 31.72 1.89 -9.12
CA PRO A 144 31.81 2.40 -10.49
C PRO A 144 30.68 3.40 -10.81
N PRO A 145 30.86 4.29 -11.81
CA PRO A 145 29.84 5.26 -12.21
C PRO A 145 28.61 4.57 -12.84
N ARG A 146 27.42 5.14 -12.61
CA ARG A 146 26.14 4.59 -13.09
C ARG A 146 25.24 5.68 -13.63
N VAL A 147 24.57 5.45 -14.75
CA VAL A 147 23.48 6.31 -15.22
C VAL A 147 22.17 5.80 -14.65
N ARG A 148 21.38 6.68 -14.04
CA ARG A 148 20.08 6.35 -13.44
C ARG A 148 18.99 7.26 -14.00
N LEU A 149 17.85 6.69 -14.35
CA LEU A 149 16.63 7.46 -14.56
C LEU A 149 16.12 7.91 -13.19
N THR A 150 15.90 9.21 -13.02
CA THR A 150 15.49 9.83 -11.75
C THR A 150 14.15 10.53 -11.93
N TYR A 151 13.17 10.12 -11.13
CA TYR A 151 11.84 10.73 -11.06
C TYR A 151 11.79 11.80 -9.97
N GLY A 152 10.82 12.71 -10.08
CA GLY A 152 10.58 13.76 -9.08
C GLY A 152 11.60 14.91 -9.12
N THR A 153 12.07 15.27 -10.31
CA THR A 153 13.03 16.35 -10.54
C THR A 153 12.46 17.75 -10.21
N ILE A 154 11.13 17.88 -10.26
CA ILE A 154 10.41 19.12 -9.94
C ILE A 154 9.88 19.03 -8.50
N PRO A 155 10.26 19.95 -7.59
CA PRO A 155 9.91 19.85 -6.16
C PRO A 155 8.42 19.70 -5.86
N THR A 156 7.55 20.39 -6.59
CA THR A 156 6.09 20.30 -6.41
C THR A 156 5.50 18.98 -6.89
N MET A 157 6.19 18.27 -7.81
CA MET A 157 5.79 16.98 -8.39
C MET A 157 6.60 15.80 -7.85
N LEU A 158 7.55 16.03 -6.95
CA LEU A 158 8.47 15.01 -6.45
C LEU A 158 7.75 13.76 -5.91
N ILE A 159 6.82 13.95 -4.98
CA ILE A 159 6.10 12.84 -4.34
C ILE A 159 5.16 12.11 -5.33
N PRO A 160 4.28 12.78 -6.11
CA PRO A 160 3.43 12.07 -7.06
C PRO A 160 4.23 11.33 -8.15
N ASP A 161 5.36 11.88 -8.61
CA ASP A 161 6.19 11.22 -9.62
C ASP A 161 6.86 9.94 -9.06
N ARG A 162 7.41 10.01 -7.84
CA ARG A 162 7.96 8.84 -7.15
C ARG A 162 6.90 7.81 -6.79
N ALA A 163 5.70 8.24 -6.42
CA ALA A 163 4.58 7.34 -6.16
C ALA A 163 4.15 6.57 -7.42
N ALA A 164 4.11 7.26 -8.58
CA ALA A 164 3.80 6.64 -9.86
C ALA A 164 4.89 5.65 -10.30
N GLU A 165 6.16 6.01 -10.10
CA GLU A 165 7.30 5.10 -10.29
C GLU A 165 7.17 3.86 -9.40
N ALA A 166 6.95 4.03 -8.10
CA ALA A 166 6.83 2.92 -7.16
C ALA A 166 5.62 2.01 -7.47
N ALA A 167 4.50 2.58 -7.88
CA ALA A 167 3.32 1.82 -8.29
C ALA A 167 3.61 0.96 -9.53
N LEU A 168 4.37 1.50 -10.49
CA LEU A 168 4.78 0.73 -11.65
C LEU A 168 5.83 -0.33 -11.28
N ASP A 169 6.80 0.00 -10.42
CA ASP A 169 7.85 -0.91 -9.99
C ASP A 169 7.25 -2.17 -9.36
N VAL A 170 6.35 -2.02 -8.38
CA VAL A 170 5.73 -3.18 -7.72
C VAL A 170 4.96 -4.07 -8.70
N LEU A 171 4.29 -3.47 -9.70
CA LEU A 171 3.54 -4.23 -10.71
C LEU A 171 4.46 -4.98 -11.69
N ARG A 172 5.70 -4.53 -11.89
CA ARG A 172 6.67 -5.17 -12.79
C ARG A 172 7.60 -6.15 -12.10
N THR A 173 8.00 -5.85 -10.87
CA THR A 173 9.13 -6.52 -10.20
C THR A 173 8.68 -7.47 -9.08
N ALA A 174 7.52 -7.23 -8.47
CA ALA A 174 7.03 -8.08 -7.40
C ALA A 174 6.34 -9.33 -7.96
N ASP A 175 6.48 -10.44 -7.24
CA ASP A 175 5.68 -11.63 -7.48
C ASP A 175 4.26 -11.40 -6.95
N LEU A 176 3.36 -10.97 -7.84
CA LEU A 176 1.98 -10.64 -7.50
C LEU A 176 1.18 -11.86 -6.97
N THR A 177 1.63 -13.08 -7.24
CA THR A 177 1.02 -14.30 -6.68
C THR A 177 1.26 -14.43 -5.16
N ARG A 178 2.26 -13.71 -4.65
CA ARG A 178 2.61 -13.64 -3.24
C ARG A 178 2.04 -12.40 -2.54
N VAL A 179 1.31 -11.54 -3.26
CA VAL A 179 0.54 -10.48 -2.60
C VAL A 179 -0.67 -11.09 -1.94
N ARG A 180 -0.88 -10.74 -0.67
CA ARG A 180 -2.01 -11.23 0.12
C ARG A 180 -2.74 -10.07 0.78
N ARG A 181 -4.03 -10.28 1.02
CA ARG A 181 -4.87 -9.42 1.84
C ARG A 181 -4.99 -10.01 3.24
N CYS A 182 -4.78 -9.18 4.27
CA CYS A 182 -4.99 -9.58 5.65
C CYS A 182 -6.47 -9.95 5.86
N PRO A 183 -6.81 -11.17 6.33
CA PRO A 183 -8.18 -11.70 6.22
C PRO A 183 -9.13 -11.01 7.20
N THR A 184 -10.00 -10.15 6.67
CA THR A 184 -10.94 -9.33 7.44
C THR A 184 -11.99 -10.16 8.17
N HIS A 185 -12.48 -11.24 7.55
CA HIS A 185 -13.47 -12.16 8.14
C HIS A 185 -13.01 -12.78 9.46
N GLU A 186 -11.69 -12.88 9.66
CA GLU A 186 -11.07 -13.43 10.88
C GLU A 186 -10.62 -12.35 11.88
N GLY A 187 -10.96 -11.08 11.65
CA GLY A 187 -10.51 -9.94 12.46
C GLY A 187 -9.18 -9.33 12.01
N GLY A 188 -8.72 -9.60 10.78
CA GLY A 188 -7.61 -8.89 10.15
C GLY A 188 -8.01 -7.50 9.64
N CYS A 189 -7.02 -6.64 9.37
CA CYS A 189 -7.25 -5.24 8.98
C CYS A 189 -7.53 -5.02 7.49
N GLY A 190 -7.43 -6.04 6.63
CA GLY A 190 -7.62 -5.89 5.19
C GLY A 190 -6.45 -5.27 4.41
N TRP A 191 -5.34 -4.94 5.08
CA TRP A 191 -4.13 -4.44 4.40
C TRP A 191 -3.52 -5.45 3.44
N LEU A 192 -2.90 -4.92 2.39
CA LEU A 192 -2.18 -5.68 1.38
C LEU A 192 -0.70 -5.81 1.75
N PHE A 193 -0.11 -6.97 1.52
CA PHE A 193 1.31 -7.20 1.77
C PHE A 193 1.91 -8.26 0.87
N LEU A 194 3.20 -8.14 0.58
CA LEU A 194 4.00 -9.21 0.00
C LEU A 194 4.35 -10.23 1.08
N ASP A 195 3.95 -11.47 0.85
CA ASP A 195 4.41 -12.60 1.64
C ASP A 195 5.86 -12.87 1.27
N GLN A 196 6.82 -12.41 2.08
CA GLN A 196 8.25 -12.66 1.90
C GLN A 196 8.76 -13.84 2.75
N SER A 197 7.86 -14.60 3.39
CA SER A 197 8.28 -15.76 4.19
C SER A 197 8.89 -16.85 3.32
N ARG A 198 9.80 -17.67 3.88
CA ARG A 198 10.50 -18.72 3.13
C ARG A 198 9.56 -19.66 2.37
N ASN A 199 8.41 -19.99 2.96
CA ASN A 199 7.46 -20.96 2.41
C ASN A 199 6.19 -20.31 1.84
N GLY A 200 6.13 -18.98 1.72
CA GLY A 200 4.90 -18.30 1.27
C GLY A 200 3.69 -18.57 2.18
N SER A 201 3.92 -18.68 3.50
CA SER A 201 2.92 -19.06 4.49
C SER A 201 2.42 -17.90 5.36
N ARG A 202 2.80 -16.65 5.06
CA ARG A 202 2.38 -15.49 5.85
C ARG A 202 0.92 -15.16 5.53
N ARG A 203 0.03 -15.44 6.47
CA ARG A 203 -1.42 -15.14 6.35
C ARG A 203 -1.80 -13.73 6.81
N TRP A 204 -1.02 -13.13 7.70
CA TRP A 204 -1.36 -11.86 8.37
C TRP A 204 -0.35 -10.77 8.01
N CYS A 205 -0.85 -9.53 7.88
CA CYS A 205 0.04 -8.38 7.68
C CYS A 205 1.02 -8.20 8.85
N ARG A 206 0.62 -8.50 10.09
CA ARG A 206 1.52 -8.59 11.25
C ARG A 206 1.06 -9.68 12.19
N MET A 207 1.99 -10.50 12.64
CA MET A 207 1.69 -11.54 13.63
C MET A 207 1.36 -10.92 14.99
N ALA A 208 2.08 -9.87 15.40
CA ALA A 208 1.91 -9.21 16.69
C ALA A 208 0.51 -8.61 16.88
N ASP A 209 -0.11 -8.11 15.80
CA ASP A 209 -1.41 -7.45 15.84
C ASP A 209 -2.51 -8.39 15.32
N CYS A 210 -2.71 -8.46 14.01
CA CYS A 210 -3.82 -9.24 13.42
C CYS A 210 -3.70 -10.74 13.72
N GLY A 211 -2.49 -11.30 13.71
CA GLY A 211 -2.29 -12.71 14.02
C GLY A 211 -2.67 -13.08 15.45
N ASN A 212 -2.33 -12.23 16.43
CA ASN A 212 -2.69 -12.44 17.84
C ASN A 212 -4.18 -12.18 18.10
N THR A 213 -4.75 -11.13 17.50
CA THR A 213 -6.20 -10.85 17.57
C THR A 213 -7.02 -12.03 17.06
N ALA A 214 -6.66 -12.59 15.89
CA ALA A 214 -7.33 -13.75 15.34
C ALA A 214 -7.20 -15.00 16.25
N LYS A 215 -6.02 -15.23 16.84
CA LYS A 215 -5.82 -16.33 17.83
C LYS A 215 -6.71 -16.16 19.06
N ALA A 216 -6.79 -14.95 19.61
CA ALA A 216 -7.60 -14.65 20.79
C ALA A 216 -9.10 -14.83 20.52
N ARG A 217 -9.57 -14.40 19.34
CA ARG A 217 -10.95 -14.62 18.89
C ARG A 217 -11.29 -16.11 18.79
N ARG A 218 -10.47 -16.90 18.08
CA ARG A 218 -10.67 -18.36 17.96
C ARG A 218 -10.63 -19.09 19.30
N LEU A 219 -9.82 -18.63 20.26
CA LEU A 219 -9.81 -19.19 21.62
C LEU A 219 -11.13 -18.88 22.34
N THR A 220 -11.65 -17.66 22.19
CA THR A 220 -12.91 -17.23 22.80
C THR A 220 -14.10 -17.99 22.21
N GLU A 221 -14.15 -18.15 20.89
CA GLU A 221 -15.18 -18.93 20.19
C GLU A 221 -15.18 -20.40 20.64
N ARG A 222 -14.00 -21.04 20.72
CA ARG A 222 -13.88 -22.41 21.25
C ARG A 222 -14.33 -22.55 22.69
N ARG A 223 -14.02 -21.57 23.55
CA ARG A 223 -14.46 -21.56 24.96
C ARG A 223 -15.97 -21.35 25.10
N ARG A 224 -16.60 -20.60 24.19
CA ARG A 224 -18.06 -20.43 24.16
C ARG A 224 -18.74 -21.72 23.71
N ALA A 225 -18.29 -22.31 22.60
CA ALA A 225 -18.82 -23.59 22.13
C ALA A 225 -18.72 -24.69 23.21
N ALA A 226 -17.58 -24.80 23.91
CA ALA A 226 -17.41 -25.76 25.00
C ALA A 226 -18.33 -25.50 26.22
N ARG A 227 -18.76 -24.25 26.44
CA ARG A 227 -19.72 -23.89 27.50
C ARG A 227 -21.15 -24.18 27.09
N ASP A 228 -21.48 -23.96 25.82
CA ASP A 228 -22.81 -24.25 25.27
C ASP A 228 -23.05 -25.77 25.13
N ASP A 229 -21.98 -26.57 24.97
CA ASP A 229 -22.00 -28.05 24.97
C ASP A 229 -21.97 -28.69 26.38
N THR A 230 -21.96 -27.90 27.47
CA THR A 230 -22.07 -28.43 28.84
C THR A 230 -23.55 -28.42 29.27
N PRO A 231 -24.21 -29.58 29.41
CA PRO A 231 -25.64 -29.69 29.74
C PRO A 231 -25.99 -29.23 31.17
#